data_AF-A0A535G5Z6-F1
#
_entry.id   AF-A0A535G5Z6-F1
#
_cell.length_a   1.000
_cell.length_b   1.000
_cell.length_c   1.000
_cell.angle_alpha   90.00
_cell.angle_beta   90.00
_cell.angle_gamma   90.00
#
_symmetry.space_group_name_H-M   'P 1'
#
loop_
_entity.id
_entity.type
_entity.pdbx_description
1 polymer ?
#
loop_
_entity_poly.entity_id
_entity_poly.type
_entity_poly.pdbx_seq_one_letter_code
_entity_poly.pdbx_strand_id
1 'polypeptide(L)' 'MTTLLAGAVNNLRDLEPADAITGPASRGDQGTIQRHLDALKHDPELQRLYQLLADRTKALAPKQKEDAA' A
#
# COMPACT_ATOMS: atom_id res chain seq x y z
N MET A 1 4.34 8.45 15.29
CA MET A 1 3.21 8.42 14.34
C MET A 1 2.96 9.77 13.63
N THR A 2 3.01 10.90 14.33
CA THR A 2 2.72 12.24 13.75
C THR A 2 3.55 12.56 12.51
N THR A 3 4.84 12.23 12.48
CA THR A 3 5.72 12.46 11.32
C THR A 3 5.30 11.67 10.07
N LEU A 4 4.85 10.41 10.22
CA LEU A 4 4.43 9.58 9.08
C LEU A 4 3.11 10.07 8.50
N LEU A 5 2.15 10.41 9.36
CA LEU A 5 0.87 10.97 8.93
C LEU A 5 1.07 12.32 8.23
N ALA A 6 1.92 13.19 8.78
CA ALA A 6 2.25 14.46 8.15
C ALA A 6 2.92 14.26 6.77
N GLY A 7 3.84 13.29 6.65
CA GLY A 7 4.44 12.94 5.36
C GLY A 7 3.42 12.48 4.32
N ALA A 8 2.48 11.62 4.70
CA ALA A 8 1.41 11.16 3.80
C ALA A 8 0.50 12.32 3.35
N VAL A 9 0.13 13.23 4.26
CA VAL A 9 -0.66 14.42 3.91
C VAL A 9 0.13 15.37 3.01
N ASN A 10 1.43 15.57 3.26
CA ASN A 10 2.26 16.42 2.43
C ASN A 10 2.39 15.85 1.01
N ASN A 11 2.60 14.54 0.85
CA ASN A 11 2.63 13.91 -0.48
C ASN A 11 1.32 14.17 -1.25
N LEU A 12 0.17 14.08 -0.59
CA LEU A 12 -1.14 14.33 -1.21
C LEU A 12 -1.41 15.80 -1.56
N ARG A 13 -0.60 16.75 -1.06
CA ARG A 13 -0.71 18.16 -1.45
C ARG A 13 -0.06 18.43 -2.80
N ASP A 14 1.01 17.69 -3.11
CA ASP A 14 1.88 17.98 -4.23
C ASP A 14 1.74 16.95 -5.38
N LEU A 15 1.15 15.78 -5.10
CA LEU A 15 1.01 14.67 -6.03
C LEU A 15 -0.45 14.19 -6.13
N GLU A 16 -0.81 13.61 -7.28
CA GLU A 16 -2.07 12.90 -7.42
C GLU A 16 -2.11 11.67 -6.49
N PRO A 17 -3.30 11.23 -6.02
CA PRO A 17 -3.40 10.12 -5.05
C PRO A 17 -2.68 8.83 -5.50
N ALA A 18 -2.68 8.54 -6.80
CA ALA A 18 -1.99 7.38 -7.38
C ALA A 18 -0.47 7.45 -7.21
N ASP A 19 0.11 8.65 -7.26
CA ASP A 19 1.54 8.91 -7.14
C ASP A 19 1.97 9.21 -5.69
N ALA A 20 1.06 9.72 -4.86
CA ALA A 20 1.29 10.02 -3.45
C ALA A 20 1.35 8.76 -2.57
N ILE A 21 0.63 7.70 -2.95
CA ILE A 21 0.53 6.47 -2.16
C ILE A 21 1.79 5.62 -2.31
N THR A 22 2.44 5.35 -1.18
CA THR A 22 3.68 4.57 -1.14
C THR A 22 3.50 3.31 -0.29
N GLY A 23 4.45 2.37 -0.41
CA GLY A 23 4.48 1.17 0.41
C GLY A 23 4.54 -0.12 -0.43
N PRO A 24 4.49 -1.28 0.23
CA PRO A 24 4.65 -2.56 -0.45
C PRO A 24 3.52 -2.85 -1.43
N ALA A 25 2.27 -2.47 -1.11
CA ALA A 25 1.12 -2.67 -1.98
C ALA A 25 1.21 -1.87 -3.29
N SER A 26 1.62 -0.59 -3.24
CA SER A 26 1.72 0.23 -4.45
C SER A 26 2.87 -0.21 -5.37
N ARG A 27 3.91 -0.84 -4.83
CA ARG A 27 5.03 -1.41 -5.62
C ARG A 27 4.87 -2.89 -5.98
N GLY A 28 3.78 -3.52 -5.58
CA GLY A 28 3.52 -4.94 -5.86
C GLY A 28 4.38 -5.93 -5.06
N ASP A 29 5.01 -5.52 -3.95
CA ASP A 29 5.85 -6.37 -3.10
C ASP A 29 5.01 -7.39 -2.31
N GLN A 30 4.70 -8.51 -2.95
CA GLN A 30 3.92 -9.61 -2.37
C GLN A 30 4.61 -10.26 -1.18
N GLY A 31 5.95 -10.31 -1.19
CA GLY A 31 6.71 -10.92 -0.10
C GLY A 31 6.53 -10.16 1.22
N THR A 32 6.55 -8.83 1.18
CA THR A 32 6.26 -8.00 2.35
C THR A 32 4.80 -8.10 2.78
N ILE A 33 3.85 -8.10 1.83
CA ILE A 33 2.41 -8.26 2.12
C ILE A 33 2.15 -9.57 2.86
N GLN A 34 2.72 -10.69 2.39
CA GLN A 34 2.54 -11.99 3.03
C GLN A 34 3.07 -11.99 4.47
N ARG A 35 4.27 -11.44 4.72
CA ARG A 35 4.81 -11.32 6.07
C ARG A 35 3.92 -10.51 7.00
N HIS A 36 3.31 -9.43 6.50
CA HIS A 36 2.35 -8.65 7.29
C HIS A 36 1.08 -9.45 7.60
N LEU A 37 0.51 -10.16 6.62
CA LEU A 37 -0.64 -11.03 6.85
C LEU A 37 -0.33 -12.12 7.88
N ASP A 38 0.85 -12.73 7.81
CA ASP A 38 1.30 -13.75 8.76
C ASP A 38 1.45 -13.18 10.18
N ALA A 39 1.92 -11.93 10.31
CA ALA A 39 1.99 -11.24 11.59
C ALA A 39 0.60 -10.97 12.19
N LEU A 40 -0.42 -10.79 11.34
CA LEU A 40 -1.81 -10.54 11.72
C LEU A 40 -2.65 -11.82 11.90
N LYS A 41 -2.06 -13.02 11.77
CA LYS A 41 -2.81 -14.30 11.75
C LYS A 41 -3.68 -14.58 12.98
N HIS A 42 -3.40 -13.95 14.12
CA HIS A 42 -4.17 -14.13 15.36
C HIS A 42 -5.35 -13.15 15.48
N ASP A 43 -5.49 -12.22 14.53
CA ASP A 43 -6.61 -11.29 14.41
C ASP A 43 -7.20 -11.36 12.99
N PRO A 44 -8.14 -12.28 12.73
CA PRO A 44 -8.71 -12.48 11.40
C PRO A 44 -9.44 -11.25 10.84
N GLU A 45 -9.99 -10.38 11.69
CA GLU A 45 -10.65 -9.15 11.24
C GLU A 45 -9.62 -8.14 10.74
N LEU A 46 -8.56 -7.93 11.51
CA LEU A 46 -7.48 -7.04 11.12
C LEU A 46 -6.74 -7.55 9.88
N GLN A 47 -6.55 -8.87 9.77
CA GLN A 47 -5.96 -9.49 8.58
C GLN A 47 -6.81 -9.22 7.33
N ARG A 48 -8.13 -9.37 7.41
CA ARG A 48 -9.06 -9.05 6.30
C ARG A 48 -9.03 -7.56 5.95
N LEU A 49 -9.03 -6.68 6.95
CA LEU A 49 -8.95 -5.24 6.75
C LEU A 49 -7.65 -4.85 6.04
N TYR A 50 -6.52 -5.39 6.48
CA TYR A 50 -5.23 -5.16 5.86
C TYR A 50 -5.21 -5.59 4.38
N GLN A 51 -5.70 -6.80 4.09
CA GLN A 51 -5.78 -7.31 2.72
C GLN A 51 -6.61 -6.39 1.82
N LEU A 52 -7.81 -5.98 2.27
CA LEU A 52 -8.67 -5.09 1.52
C LEU A 52 -7.99 -3.76 1.20
N LEU A 53 -7.30 -3.16 2.17
CA LEU A 53 -6.57 -1.91 1.97
C LEU A 53 -5.41 -2.10 0.98
N ALA A 54 -4.64 -3.19 1.11
CA ALA A 54 -3.55 -3.50 0.19
C ALA A 54 -4.05 -3.65 -1.26
N ASP A 55 -5.17 -4.34 -1.47
CA ASP A 55 -5.76 -4.53 -2.80
C ASP A 55 -6.24 -3.20 -3.40
N ARG A 56 -6.85 -2.32 -2.59
CA ARG A 56 -7.27 -0.99 -3.03
C ARG A 56 -6.09 -0.09 -3.34
N THR A 57 -5.03 -0.13 -2.53
CA THR A 57 -3.77 0.59 -2.79
C THR A 57 -3.13 0.14 -4.10
N LYS A 58 -3.09 -1.17 -4.37
CA LYS A 58 -2.57 -1.71 -5.63
C LYS A 58 -3.39 -1.26 -6.84
N ALA A 59 -4.71 -1.18 -6.71
CA ALA A 59 -5.60 -0.72 -7.78
C ALA A 59 -5.49 0.79 -8.07
N LEU A 60 -5.13 1.58 -7.06
CA LEU A 60 -4.91 3.04 -7.19
C LEU A 60 -3.53 3.38 -7.74
N ALA A 61 -2.51 2.56 -7.46
CA ALA A 61 -1.15 2.80 -7.93
C ALA A 61 -1.12 2.81 -9.47
N PRO A 62 -0.30 3.67 -10.10
CA PRO A 62 -0.15 3.69 -11.54
C PRO A 62 0.24 2.29 -12.01
N LYS A 63 -0.46 1.80 -13.03
CA LYS A 63 -0.09 0.55 -13.68
C LYS A 63 1.35 0.72 -14.14
N GLN A 64 2.28 -0.04 -13.56
CA GLN A 64 3.62 -0.17 -14.14
C GLN A 64 3.39 -0.55 -15.60
N LYS A 65 3.91 0.26 -16.53
CA LYS A 65 3.98 -0.14 -17.93
C LYS A 65 4.64 -1.52 -17.90
N GLU A 66 3.90 -2.55 -18.33
CA GLU A 66 4.48 -3.86 -18.58
C GLU A 66 5.77 -3.61 -19.35
N ASP A 67 6.88 -4.12 -18.80
CA ASP A 67 8.19 -4.03 -19.39
C ASP A 67 8.05 -4.32 -20.89
N ALA A 68 8.29 -3.30 -21.70
CA ALA A 68 8.48 -3.45 -23.13
C ALA A 68 9.76 -4.28 -23.30
N ALA A 69 9.58 -5.59 -23.40
CA ALA A 69 10.58 -6.57 -23.80
C ALA A 69 10.07 -7.30 -25.04
#